data_AF-A0A432QG94-F1
#
_entry.id   AF-A0A432QG94-F1
#
_cell.length_a   1.000
_cell.length_b   1.000
_cell.length_c   1.000
_cell.angle_alpha   90.00
_cell.angle_beta   90.00
_cell.angle_gamma   90.00
#
_symmetry.space_group_name_H-M   'P 1'
#
loop_
_entity.id
_entity.type
_entity.pdbx_description
1 polymer ?
#
loop_
_entity_poly.entity_id
_entity_poly.type
_entity_poly.pdbx_seq_one_letter_code
_entity_poly.pdbx_strand_id
1 'polypeptide(L)' 'PPPQVWQGKVQLRSRHRAAQAKVSPQSNGLWQIAFSQPQRAISPGQFAVFYQENRLVGSGIITSSPRL' A
#
# COMPACT_ATOMS: atom_id res chain seq x y z
N PRO A 1 10.37 10.57 -9.45
CA PRO A 1 9.37 10.30 -8.39
C PRO A 1 9.64 11.18 -7.16
N PRO A 2 8.63 11.80 -6.54
CA PRO A 2 8.87 12.61 -5.35
C PRO A 2 9.47 11.70 -4.26
N PRO A 3 10.61 12.07 -3.65
CA PRO A 3 11.32 11.25 -2.66
C PRO A 3 10.60 11.20 -1.31
N GLN A 4 9.36 11.71 -1.24
CA GLN A 4 8.71 12.02 0.00
C GLN A 4 7.80 10.89 0.44
N VAL A 5 7.87 10.62 1.73
CA VAL A 5 6.94 9.73 2.42
C VAL A 5 5.52 10.24 2.22
N TRP A 6 4.62 9.36 1.80
CA TRP A 6 3.19 9.62 1.70
C TRP A 6 2.42 8.91 2.83
N GLN A 7 1.28 9.48 3.23
CA GLN A 7 0.39 8.90 4.25
C GLN A 7 -1.05 8.96 3.75
N GLY A 8 -1.77 7.85 3.87
CA GLY A 8 -3.17 7.78 3.50
C GLY A 8 -3.73 6.37 3.63
N LYS A 9 -4.88 6.13 2.99
CA LYS A 9 -5.54 4.82 3.07
C LYS A 9 -5.10 3.94 1.92
N VAL A 10 -4.79 2.69 2.22
CA VAL A 10 -4.41 1.67 1.23
C VAL A 10 -5.37 0.50 1.32
N GLN A 11 -5.91 0.10 0.16
CA GLN A 11 -6.76 -1.07 0.03
C GLN A 11 -5.97 -2.18 -0.68
N LEU A 12 -5.84 -3.33 -0.02
CA LEU A 12 -5.10 -4.48 -0.57
C LEU A 12 -6.00 -5.47 -1.34
N ARG A 13 -7.32 -5.39 -1.15
CA ARG A 13 -8.32 -6.29 -1.76
C ARG A 13 -9.62 -5.52 -2.00
N SER A 14 -10.28 -5.79 -3.13
CA SER A 14 -11.49 -5.07 -3.56
C SER A 14 -12.63 -5.04 -2.52
N ARG A 15 -12.75 -6.11 -1.71
CA ARG A 15 -13.78 -6.24 -0.68
C ARG A 15 -13.34 -5.83 0.73
N HIS A 16 -12.07 -5.47 0.94
CA HIS A 16 -11.58 -5.04 2.25
C HIS A 16 -11.68 -3.53 2.40
N ARG A 17 -11.93 -3.07 3.63
CA ARG A 17 -11.84 -1.65 3.99
C ARG A 17 -10.39 -1.19 3.83
N ALA A 18 -10.20 -0.04 3.19
CA ALA A 18 -8.89 0.59 3.11
C ALA A 18 -8.38 0.95 4.52
N ALA A 19 -7.11 0.68 4.79
CA ALA A 19 -6.48 0.88 6.09
C ALA A 19 -5.42 1.97 6.02
N GLN A 20 -5.22 2.69 7.12
CA GLN A 20 -4.21 3.74 7.20
C GLN A 20 -2.80 3.14 7.07
N ALA A 21 -1.99 3.75 6.22
CA ALA A 21 -0.61 3.33 5.99
C ALA A 21 0.32 4.51 5.69
N LYS A 22 1.60 4.29 5.98
CA LYS A 22 2.72 5.12 5.56
C LYS A 22 3.41 4.44 4.37
N VAL A 23 3.67 5.18 3.32
CA VAL A 23 4.28 4.69 2.08
C VAL A 23 5.59 5.42 1.87
N SER A 24 6.70 4.70 1.85
CA SER A 24 8.04 5.25 1.64
C SER A 24 8.66 4.69 0.37
N PRO A 25 9.35 5.52 -0.44
CA PRO A 25 10.09 5.02 -1.58
C PRO A 25 11.22 4.12 -1.10
N GLN A 26 11.51 3.08 -1.89
CA GLN A 26 12.66 2.20 -1.75
C GLN A 26 13.52 2.29 -3.02
N SER A 27 14.63 1.57 -3.05
CA SER A 27 15.43 1.42 -4.27
C SER A 27 14.63 0.71 -5.38
N ASN A 28 15.10 0.84 -6.62
CA ASN A 28 14.58 0.10 -7.78
C ASN A 28 13.10 0.35 -8.11
N GLY A 29 12.58 1.54 -7.79
CA GLY A 29 11.19 1.90 -8.07
C GLY A 29 10.16 1.18 -7.21
N LEU A 30 10.60 0.52 -6.13
CA LEU A 30 9.74 -0.13 -5.16
C LEU A 30 9.28 0.87 -4.09
N TRP A 31 8.22 0.51 -3.40
CA TRP A 31 7.67 1.25 -2.28
C TRP A 31 7.45 0.29 -1.12
N GLN A 32 7.79 0.72 0.09
CA GLN A 32 7.44 0.01 1.31
C GLN A 32 6.16 0.61 1.87
N ILE A 33 5.19 -0.26 2.19
CA ILE A 33 3.91 0.13 2.79
C ILE A 33 3.89 -0.41 4.22
N ALA A 34 3.83 0.50 5.19
CA ALA A 34 3.71 0.18 6.61
C ALA A 34 2.31 0.56 7.10
N PHE A 35 1.48 -0.44 7.40
CA PHE A 35 0.13 -0.23 7.93
C PHE A 35 0.16 0.08 9.43
N SER A 36 -0.74 0.96 9.88
CA SER A 36 -0.90 1.25 11.32
C SER A 36 -1.43 0.05 12.11
N GLN A 37 -2.06 -0.91 11.45
CA GLN A 37 -2.51 -2.19 12.03
C GLN A 37 -2.12 -3.35 11.11
N PRO A 38 -1.79 -4.53 11.67
CA PRO A 38 -1.45 -5.71 10.87
C PRO A 38 -2.53 -6.05 9.84
N GLN A 39 -2.12 -6.30 8.60
CA GLN A 39 -3.01 -6.75 7.52
C GLN A 39 -2.77 -8.25 7.27
N ARG A 40 -3.86 -9.02 7.16
CA ARG A 40 -3.80 -10.46 6.89
C ARG A 40 -3.99 -10.75 5.41
N ALA A 41 -3.55 -11.93 5.00
CA ALA A 41 -3.72 -12.45 3.64
C ALA A 41 -3.25 -11.43 2.60
N ILE A 42 -1.98 -11.02 2.65
CA ILE A 42 -1.37 -10.21 1.60
C ILE A 42 -0.90 -11.17 0.49
N SER A 43 -1.32 -10.95 -0.75
CA SER A 43 -0.97 -11.85 -1.87
C SER A 43 -0.16 -11.09 -2.92
N PRO A 44 1.07 -11.53 -3.24
CA PRO A 44 1.81 -11.04 -4.40
C PRO A 44 0.98 -11.14 -5.69
N GLY A 45 1.16 -10.17 -6.58
CA GLY A 45 0.40 -10.04 -7.83
C GLY A 45 -0.94 -9.31 -7.70
N GLN A 46 -1.44 -9.07 -6.48
CA GLN A 46 -2.60 -8.19 -6.27
C GLN A 46 -2.21 -6.71 -6.29
N PHE A 47 -3.19 -5.84 -6.51
CA PHE A 47 -3.00 -4.40 -6.42
C PHE A 47 -3.12 -3.89 -4.98
N ALA A 48 -2.19 -3.02 -4.58
CA ALA A 48 -2.36 -2.08 -3.49
C ALA A 48 -2.87 -0.76 -4.07
N VAL A 49 -4.05 -0.34 -3.62
CA VAL A 49 -4.76 0.84 -4.15
C VAL A 49 -4.69 1.97 -3.13
N PHE A 50 -4.25 3.16 -3.54
CA PHE A 50 -4.04 4.31 -2.66
C PHE A 50 -5.20 5.28 -2.77
N TYR A 51 -5.78 5.63 -1.61
CA TYR A 51 -6.87 6.58 -1.48
C TYR A 51 -6.46 7.76 -0.62
N GLN A 52 -6.75 8.96 -1.13
CA GLN A 52 -6.78 10.20 -0.35
C GLN A 52 -8.25 10.58 -0.19
N GLU A 53 -8.75 10.57 1.04
CA GLU A 53 -10.18 10.75 1.33
C GLU A 53 -11.03 9.73 0.55
N ASN A 54 -11.79 10.19 -0.45
CA ASN A 54 -12.64 9.37 -1.32
C ASN A 54 -12.10 9.28 -2.76
N ARG A 55 -10.87 9.75 -3.01
CA ARG A 55 -10.27 9.79 -4.35
C ARG A 55 -9.18 8.74 -4.49
N LEU A 56 -9.24 8.00 -5.59
CA LEU A 56 -8.15 7.15 -6.06
C LEU A 56 -6.98 8.04 -6.52
N VAL A 57 -5.83 7.88 -5.87
CA VAL A 57 -4.61 8.66 -6.20
C VAL A 57 -3.52 7.81 -6.85
N GLY A 58 -3.65 6.49 -6.82
CA GLY A 58 -2.75 5.59 -7.53
C GLY A 58 -2.95 4.12 -7.17
N SER A 59 -2.12 3.26 -7.76
CA SER A 59 -2.02 1.85 -7.38
C SER A 59 -0.62 1.31 -7.67
N GLY A 60 -0.31 0.15 -7.10
CA GLY A 60 0.92 -0.60 -7.38
C GLY A 60 0.68 -2.09 -7.22
N ILE A 61 1.54 -2.92 -7.82
CA ILE A 61 1.48 -4.37 -7.68
C ILE A 61 2.26 -4.78 -6.44
N ILE A 62 1.63 -5.58 -5.59
CA ILE A 62 2.26 -6.16 -4.41
C ILE A 62 3.28 -7.21 -4.89
N THR A 63 4.55 -7.00 -4.59
CA THR A 63 5.64 -7.92 -4.98
C THR A 63 5.99 -8.89 -3.86
N SER A 64 5.92 -8.44 -2.61
CA SER A 64 6.20 -9.27 -1.43
C SER A 64 5.49 -8.72 -0.19
N SER A 65 5.35 -9.59 0.81
CA SER A 65 5.01 -9.22 2.18
C SER A 65 5.87 -10.04 3.13
N PRO A 66 6.22 -9.51 4.32
CA PRO A 66 6.84 -10.33 5.36
C PRO A 66 5.94 -11.54 5.63
N ARG A 67 6.51 -12.75 5.70
CA ARG A 67 5.81 -13.88 6.31
C ARG A 67 5.71 -13.60 7.80
N LEU A 68 4.49 -13.46 8.30
CA LEU A 68 4.19 -13.52 9.73
C LEU A 68 4.24 -14.97 10.20
#